data_AF-K1TLC4-F1
#
_entry.id   AF-K1TLC4-F1
#
_cell.length_a   1.000
_cell.length_b   1.000
_cell.length_c   1.000
_cell.angle_alpha   90.00
_cell.angle_beta   90.00
_cell.angle_gamma   90.00
#
_symmetry.space_group_name_H-M   'P 1'
#
loop_
_entity.id
_entity.type
_entity.pdbx_description
1 polymer ?
#
loop_
_entity_poly.entity_id
_entity_poly.type
_entity_poly.pdbx_seq_one_letter_code
_entity_poly.pdbx_strand_id
1 'polypeptide(L)'
;MKIDAETLKKQVILHLPYILFLLVFAKLGEAVRLAPGADASQKLLGLSEGFALAFQSMWPGAAMDWLIGLCGAAIMRLAVYLRGKDAKKYRKNVEYGSARWGNKADIAPFMDPKPENNIILTQSEGLMLNGRPKNPANARNKNVLVVGGSGSGKTRFFIKPNLMQMHSSYVVTDPKGTVLVECGKM
;
A
#
# COMPACT_ATOMS: atom_id res chain seq x y z
N MET A 1 -3.39 15.11 19.39
CA MET A 1 -3.01 14.33 18.19
C MET A 1 -3.84 13.04 18.20
N LYS A 2 -4.91 12.94 17.39
CA LYS A 2 -5.74 11.72 17.36
C LYS A 2 -4.99 10.67 16.56
N ILE A 3 -4.54 9.59 17.21
CA ILE A 3 -3.90 8.47 16.53
C ILE A 3 -5.00 7.72 15.78
N ASP A 4 -4.93 7.74 14.46
CA ASP A 4 -5.87 7.03 13.58
C ASP A 4 -5.65 5.51 13.72
N ALA A 5 -6.72 4.74 13.88
CA ALA A 5 -6.68 3.30 14.13
C ALA A 5 -5.96 2.54 13.00
N GLU A 6 -6.07 3.01 11.76
CA GLU A 6 -5.34 2.43 10.62
C GLU A 6 -3.83 2.67 10.73
N THR A 7 -3.42 3.87 11.14
CA THR A 7 -2.00 4.19 11.32
C THR A 7 -1.38 3.38 12.45
N LEU A 8 -2.11 3.19 13.56
CA LEU A 8 -1.70 2.32 14.65
C LEU A 8 -1.55 0.88 14.18
N LYS A 9 -2.54 0.34 13.48
CA LYS A 9 -2.50 -1.04 12.93
C LYS A 9 -1.28 -1.26 12.03
N LYS A 10 -0.98 -0.30 11.14
CA LYS A 10 0.20 -0.36 10.26
C LYS A 10 1.51 -0.37 11.05
N GLN A 11 1.63 0.46 12.08
CA GLN A 11 2.81 0.49 12.94
C GLN A 11 2.98 -0.80 13.74
N VAL A 12 1.90 -1.33 14.30
CA VAL A 12 1.94 -2.61 15.04
C VAL A 12 2.41 -3.73 14.14
N ILE A 13 1.83 -3.87 12.94
CA ILE A 13 2.22 -4.90 11.97
C ILE A 13 3.69 -4.75 11.55
N LEU A 14 4.17 -3.51 11.40
CA LEU A 14 5.56 -3.25 11.03
C LEU A 14 6.56 -3.63 12.13
N HIS A 15 6.22 -3.40 13.41
CA HIS A 15 7.14 -3.61 14.53
C HIS A 15 7.06 -5.00 15.17
N LEU A 16 5.92 -5.71 15.03
CA LEU A 16 5.69 -7.03 15.61
C LEU A 16 6.80 -8.06 15.29
N PRO A 17 7.30 -8.20 14.05
CA PRO A 17 8.36 -9.17 13.74
C PRO A 17 9.67 -8.90 14.48
N TYR A 18 9.99 -7.63 14.73
CA TYR A 18 11.22 -7.25 15.43
C TYR A 18 11.15 -7.55 16.93
N ILE A 19 9.96 -7.46 17.52
CA ILE A 19 9.71 -7.88 18.90
C ILE A 19 9.89 -9.40 19.01
N LEU A 20 9.41 -10.17 18.03
CA LEU A 20 9.64 -11.62 17.97
C LEU A 20 11.13 -11.95 17.82
N PHE A 21 11.86 -11.27 16.93
CA PHE A 21 13.32 -11.45 16.81
C PHE A 21 14.02 -11.15 18.13
N LEU A 22 13.65 -10.07 18.81
CA LEU A 22 14.20 -9.72 20.12
C LEU A 22 14.04 -10.87 21.12
N LEU A 23 12.85 -11.43 21.24
CA LEU A 23 12.58 -12.55 22.15
C LEU A 23 13.37 -13.82 21.77
N VAL A 24 13.47 -14.13 20.48
CA VAL A 24 14.25 -15.29 19.99
C VAL A 24 15.73 -15.11 20.32
N PHE A 25 16.33 -13.97 20.01
CA PHE A 25 17.73 -13.71 20.30
C PHE A 25 18.01 -13.66 21.80
N ALA A 26 17.08 -13.14 22.60
CA ALA A 26 17.21 -13.17 24.05
C ALA A 26 17.16 -14.60 24.61
N LYS A 27 16.28 -15.46 24.07
CA LYS A 27 16.21 -16.88 24.45
C LYS A 27 17.45 -17.67 24.01
N LEU A 28 18.06 -17.31 22.88
CA LEU A 28 19.35 -17.88 22.47
C LEU A 28 20.48 -17.47 23.44
N GLY A 29 20.50 -16.21 23.88
CA GLY A 29 21.43 -15.75 24.92
C GLY A 29 21.27 -16.52 26.23
N GLU A 30 20.02 -16.70 26.67
CA GLU A 30 19.69 -17.47 27.87
C GLU A 30 20.09 -18.95 27.76
N ALA A 31 19.84 -19.58 26.60
CA ALA A 31 20.22 -20.97 26.35
C ALA A 31 21.74 -21.19 26.43
N VAL A 32 22.53 -20.27 25.85
CA VAL A 32 24.00 -20.32 25.90
C VAL A 32 24.54 -20.02 27.31
N ARG A 33 23.81 -19.21 28.08
CA ARG A 33 24.15 -18.92 29.48
C ARG A 33 23.88 -20.12 30.40
N LEU A 34 22.76 -20.82 30.19
CA LEU A 34 22.34 -21.97 30.99
C LEU A 34 22.98 -23.31 30.56
N ALA A 35 23.58 -23.38 29.37
CA ALA A 35 24.30 -24.56 28.92
C ALA A 35 25.49 -24.90 29.84
N PRO A 36 25.66 -26.18 30.25
CA PRO A 36 26.76 -26.60 31.11
C PRO A 36 28.11 -26.53 30.38
N GLY A 37 29.16 -26.15 31.10
CA GLY A 37 30.53 -26.05 30.58
C GLY A 37 31.17 -24.68 30.82
N ALA A 38 32.47 -24.68 31.12
CA ALA A 38 33.27 -23.46 31.29
C ALA A 38 33.78 -22.93 29.94
N ASP A 39 34.12 -23.85 29.03
CA ASP A 39 34.66 -23.55 27.71
C ASP A 39 33.59 -23.53 26.61
N ALA A 40 33.87 -22.80 25.52
CA ALA A 40 32.95 -22.67 24.39
C ALA A 40 32.59 -24.01 23.72
N SER A 41 33.53 -24.95 23.66
CA SER A 41 33.32 -26.30 23.12
C SER A 41 32.38 -27.12 24.00
N GLN A 42 32.53 -27.03 25.31
CA GLN A 42 31.67 -27.72 26.28
C GLN A 42 30.25 -27.15 26.27
N LYS A 43 30.11 -25.82 26.20
CA LYS A 43 28.80 -25.17 26.06
C LYS A 43 28.09 -25.53 24.77
N LEU A 44 28.83 -25.76 23.68
CA LEU A 44 28.27 -26.20 22.41
C LEU A 44 27.75 -27.64 22.48
N LEU A 45 28.43 -28.52 23.23
CA LEU A 45 27.98 -29.88 23.48
C LEU A 45 26.76 -29.93 24.41
N GLY A 46 26.70 -29.05 25.42
CA GLY A 46 25.58 -28.93 26.37
C GLY A 46 24.41 -28.05 25.91
N LEU A 47 24.40 -27.61 24.64
CA LEU A 47 23.49 -26.58 24.16
C LEU A 47 22.03 -27.06 24.11
N SER A 48 21.80 -28.36 23.90
CA SER A 48 20.48 -28.99 23.99
C SER A 48 19.85 -28.86 25.37
N GLU A 49 20.63 -29.02 26.43
CA GLU A 49 20.19 -28.86 27.82
C GLU A 49 19.94 -27.38 28.15
N GLY A 50 20.82 -26.49 27.67
CA GLY A 50 20.63 -25.04 27.78
C GLY A 50 19.33 -24.57 27.13
N PHE A 51 18.97 -25.12 25.96
CA PHE A 51 17.68 -24.87 25.32
C PHE A 51 16.50 -25.39 26.15
N ALA A 52 16.59 -26.63 26.65
CA ALA A 52 15.52 -27.20 27.47
C ALA A 52 15.22 -26.33 28.71
N LEU A 53 16.25 -25.78 29.35
CA LEU A 53 16.11 -24.89 30.50
C LEU A 53 15.60 -23.50 30.11
N ALA A 54 16.11 -22.92 29.02
CA ALA A 54 15.71 -21.58 28.57
C ALA A 54 14.22 -21.50 28.15
N PHE A 55 13.63 -22.60 27.67
CA PHE A 55 12.22 -22.65 27.26
C PHE A 55 11.23 -23.01 28.37
N GLN A 56 11.70 -23.28 29.61
CA GLN A 56 10.81 -23.49 30.75
C GLN A 56 10.12 -22.19 31.19
N SER A 57 10.76 -21.04 30.97
CA SER A 57 10.18 -19.72 31.19
C SER A 57 9.85 -19.05 29.86
N MET A 58 8.76 -18.28 29.82
CA MET A 58 8.45 -17.47 28.63
C MET A 58 9.39 -16.27 28.48
N TRP A 59 9.86 -15.72 29.61
CA TRP A 59 10.62 -14.46 29.66
C TRP A 59 12.09 -14.71 30.02
N PRO A 60 13.04 -14.07 29.33
CA PRO A 60 14.47 -14.15 29.68
C PRO A 60 14.73 -13.57 31.07
N GLY A 61 15.46 -14.32 31.90
CA GLY A 61 15.71 -13.94 33.29
C GLY A 61 16.79 -12.88 33.51
N ALA A 62 17.84 -12.83 32.68
CA ALA A 62 18.98 -11.93 32.90
C ALA A 62 18.97 -10.71 31.97
N ALA A 63 19.44 -9.56 32.48
CA ALA A 63 19.57 -8.33 31.68
C ALA A 63 20.52 -8.49 30.47
N MET A 64 21.54 -9.35 30.59
CA MET A 64 22.43 -9.69 29.48
C MET A 64 21.71 -10.39 28.32
N ASP A 65 20.72 -11.25 28.62
CA ASP A 65 19.94 -11.95 27.60
C ASP A 65 19.10 -10.94 26.81
N TRP A 66 18.52 -9.94 27.49
CA TRP A 66 17.81 -8.84 26.85
C TRP A 66 18.70 -7.94 25.97
N LEU A 67 19.96 -7.71 26.38
CA LEU A 67 20.94 -6.97 25.57
C LEU A 67 21.28 -7.73 24.28
N ILE A 68 21.48 -9.05 24.38
CA ILE A 68 21.69 -9.92 23.21
C ILE A 68 20.46 -9.88 22.29
N GLY A 69 19.26 -9.92 22.86
CA GLY A 69 18.00 -9.74 22.16
C GLY A 69 17.91 -8.43 21.37
N LEU A 70 18.22 -7.30 22.02
CA LEU A 70 18.21 -5.97 21.40
C LEU A 70 19.24 -5.85 20.29
N CYS A 71 20.47 -6.33 20.50
CA CYS A 71 21.51 -6.35 19.49
C CYS A 71 21.09 -7.19 18.26
N GLY A 72 20.56 -8.39 18.49
CA GLY A 72 20.06 -9.26 17.41
C GLY A 72 18.91 -8.62 16.62
N ALA A 73 17.93 -8.04 17.31
CA ALA A 73 16.83 -7.32 16.66
C ALA A 73 17.30 -6.09 15.87
N ALA A 74 18.30 -5.36 16.37
CA ALA A 74 18.89 -4.21 15.67
C ALA A 74 19.63 -4.63 14.39
N ILE A 75 20.42 -5.71 14.45
CA ILE A 75 21.10 -6.28 13.28
C ILE A 75 20.07 -6.72 12.23
N MET A 76 19.01 -7.42 12.63
CA MET A 76 17.94 -7.83 11.73
C MET A 76 17.23 -6.63 11.08
N ARG A 77 16.93 -5.59 11.87
CA ARG A 77 16.33 -4.35 11.35
C ARG A 77 17.24 -3.66 10.34
N LEU A 78 18.54 -3.62 10.60
CA LEU A 78 19.52 -3.06 9.68
C LEU A 78 19.60 -3.89 8.38
N ALA A 79 19.65 -5.22 8.48
CA ALA A 79 19.70 -6.10 7.32
C ALA A 79 18.46 -5.94 6.42
N VAL A 80 17.26 -5.88 7.02
CA VAL A 80 16.01 -5.63 6.28
C VAL A 80 16.00 -4.24 5.66
N TYR A 81 16.48 -3.22 6.38
CA TYR A 81 16.55 -1.85 5.87
C TYR A 81 17.48 -1.73 4.65
N LEU A 82 18.66 -2.33 4.71
CA LEU A 82 19.62 -2.35 3.60
C LEU A 82 19.04 -3.09 2.39
N ARG A 83 18.48 -4.29 2.58
CA ARG A 83 17.81 -5.03 1.50
C ARG A 83 16.59 -4.31 0.93
N GLY A 84 15.86 -3.58 1.77
CA GLY A 84 14.69 -2.80 1.36
C GLY A 84 15.06 -1.63 0.44
N LYS A 85 16.22 -1.00 0.65
CA LYS A 85 16.72 0.08 -0.24
C LYS A 85 17.05 -0.42 -1.64
N ASP A 86 17.59 -1.63 -1.74
CA ASP A 86 17.97 -2.25 -3.02
C ASP A 86 16.84 -3.04 -3.68
N ALA A 87 15.62 -2.97 -3.14
CA ALA A 87 14.44 -3.63 -3.68
C ALA A 87 13.99 -2.97 -5.00
N LYS A 88 14.68 -3.30 -6.08
CA LYS A 88 14.30 -2.92 -7.44
C LYS A 88 12.96 -3.56 -7.79
N LYS A 89 12.02 -2.74 -8.26
CA LYS A 89 10.69 -3.19 -8.69
C LYS A 89 10.77 -3.81 -10.08
N TYR A 90 11.04 -5.12 -10.13
CA TYR A 90 11.02 -5.88 -11.38
C TYR A 90 9.64 -6.50 -11.60
N ARG A 91 9.14 -6.41 -12.84
CA ARG A 91 7.99 -7.21 -13.29
C ARG A 91 8.52 -8.42 -14.07
N LYS A 92 8.82 -9.50 -13.35
CA LYS A 92 9.33 -10.74 -13.97
C LYS A 92 8.23 -11.36 -14.83
N ASN A 93 8.58 -11.84 -16.03
CA ASN A 93 7.67 -12.48 -16.99
C ASN A 93 6.52 -11.61 -17.52
N VAL A 94 6.71 -10.29 -17.51
CA VAL A 94 5.69 -9.34 -17.96
C VAL A 94 6.34 -8.34 -18.90
N GLU A 95 5.80 -8.23 -20.10
CA GLU A 95 6.28 -7.29 -21.10
C GLU A 95 6.10 -5.84 -20.61
N TYR A 96 7.05 -4.99 -21.00
CA TYR A 96 6.94 -3.57 -20.72
C TYR A 96 5.66 -3.01 -21.37
N GLY A 97 4.88 -2.25 -20.60
CA GLY A 97 3.60 -1.72 -21.08
C GLY A 97 2.39 -2.65 -20.91
N SER A 98 2.56 -3.83 -20.31
CA SER A 98 1.44 -4.70 -19.94
C SER A 98 0.38 -3.93 -19.12
N ALA A 99 -0.88 -4.04 -19.50
CA ALA A 99 -2.02 -3.50 -18.75
C ALA A 99 -2.77 -4.61 -18.01
N ARG A 100 -3.40 -4.27 -16.89
CA ARG A 100 -4.39 -5.11 -16.21
C ARG A 100 -5.68 -4.33 -16.05
N TRP A 101 -6.79 -5.04 -15.87
CA TRP A 101 -8.03 -4.41 -15.42
C TRP A 101 -7.81 -3.72 -14.07
N GLY A 102 -8.21 -2.46 -14.00
CA GLY A 102 -8.19 -1.67 -12.78
C GLY A 102 -9.38 -1.99 -11.89
N ASN A 103 -9.26 -1.68 -10.61
CA ASN A 103 -10.37 -1.70 -9.65
C ASN A 103 -10.66 -0.28 -9.13
N LYS A 104 -11.71 -0.15 -8.31
CA LYS A 104 -12.10 1.13 -7.70
C LYS A 104 -10.98 1.77 -6.85
N ALA A 105 -10.13 0.97 -6.22
CA ALA A 105 -9.01 1.48 -5.42
C ALA A 105 -7.89 2.05 -6.30
N ASP A 106 -7.72 1.52 -7.51
CA ASP A 106 -6.72 2.00 -8.46
C ASP A 106 -7.08 3.40 -8.99
N ILE A 107 -8.37 3.70 -9.21
CA ILE A 107 -8.81 5.01 -9.74
C ILE A 107 -8.96 6.08 -8.66
N ALA A 108 -9.25 5.69 -7.40
CA ALA A 108 -9.57 6.61 -6.31
C ALA A 108 -8.57 7.78 -6.12
N PRO A 109 -7.24 7.59 -6.26
CA PRO A 109 -6.28 8.69 -6.12
C PRO A 109 -6.35 9.74 -7.25
N PHE A 110 -7.04 9.42 -8.35
CA PHE A 110 -7.22 10.26 -9.53
C PHE A 110 -8.59 10.98 -9.55
N MET A 111 -9.46 10.68 -8.58
CA MET A 111 -10.77 11.30 -8.42
C MET A 111 -10.73 12.42 -7.38
N ASP A 112 -11.52 13.45 -7.61
CA ASP A 112 -11.85 14.48 -6.62
C ASP A 112 -12.86 13.91 -5.61
N PRO A 113 -12.74 14.22 -4.31
CA PRO A 113 -13.74 13.83 -3.31
C PRO A 113 -15.16 14.31 -3.61
N LYS A 114 -15.31 15.43 -4.32
CA LYS A 114 -16.60 15.95 -4.78
C LYS A 114 -16.93 15.36 -6.16
N PRO A 115 -17.99 14.55 -6.29
CA PRO A 115 -18.33 13.90 -7.57
C PRO A 115 -18.55 14.89 -8.72
N GLU A 116 -19.11 16.07 -8.44
CA GLU A 116 -19.31 17.15 -9.41
C GLU A 116 -18.03 17.65 -10.08
N ASN A 117 -16.88 17.54 -9.40
CA ASN A 117 -15.57 17.97 -9.92
C ASN A 117 -14.85 16.87 -10.70
N ASN A 118 -15.54 15.79 -11.09
CA ASN A 118 -14.97 14.70 -11.86
C ASN A 118 -15.63 14.59 -13.22
N ILE A 119 -14.82 14.29 -14.24
CA ILE A 119 -15.30 13.73 -15.50
C ILE A 119 -15.86 12.34 -15.19
N ILE A 120 -17.12 12.11 -15.53
CA ILE A 120 -17.77 10.81 -15.37
C ILE A 120 -17.30 9.90 -16.49
N LEU A 121 -16.62 8.80 -16.14
CA LEU A 121 -16.21 7.76 -17.09
C LEU A 121 -17.10 6.53 -17.00
N THR A 122 -17.40 6.09 -15.78
CA THR A 122 -18.29 4.96 -15.48
C THR A 122 -19.11 5.27 -14.22
N GLN A 123 -19.82 4.27 -13.68
CA GLN A 123 -20.51 4.39 -12.40
C GLN A 123 -19.55 4.60 -11.21
N SER A 124 -18.33 4.07 -11.27
CA SER A 124 -17.37 4.10 -10.15
C SER A 124 -16.07 4.84 -10.44
N GLU A 125 -15.70 4.98 -11.72
CA GLU A 125 -14.47 5.62 -12.17
C GLU A 125 -14.76 7.04 -12.69
N GLY A 126 -13.89 7.98 -12.30
CA GLY A 126 -13.88 9.34 -12.83
C GLY A 126 -12.49 9.94 -12.83
N LEU A 127 -12.36 11.13 -13.39
CA LEU A 127 -11.10 11.89 -13.40
C LEU A 127 -11.31 13.30 -12.88
N MET A 128 -10.50 13.72 -11.92
CA MET A 128 -10.59 15.07 -11.34
C MET A 128 -10.39 16.16 -12.41
N LEU A 129 -11.28 17.15 -12.43
CA LEU A 129 -11.24 18.32 -13.31
C LEU A 129 -10.37 19.45 -12.75
N ASN A 130 -10.33 19.61 -11.42
CA ASN A 130 -9.60 20.71 -10.80
C ASN A 130 -8.08 20.44 -10.69
N GLY A 131 -7.30 21.50 -10.87
CA GLY A 131 -5.87 21.44 -11.18
C GLY A 131 -4.99 21.21 -9.94
N ARG A 132 -4.09 20.23 -10.08
CA ARG A 132 -3.05 19.78 -9.13
C ARG A 132 -3.56 18.93 -7.96
N PRO A 133 -3.66 17.60 -8.15
CA PRO A 133 -3.69 16.69 -7.02
C PRO A 133 -2.50 16.94 -6.10
N LYS A 134 -2.69 16.70 -4.79
CA LYS A 134 -1.62 16.83 -3.78
C LYS A 134 -0.36 16.05 -4.17
N ASN A 135 -0.53 14.91 -4.84
CA ASN A 135 0.54 14.16 -5.45
C ASN A 135 0.59 14.45 -6.97
N PRO A 136 1.64 15.12 -7.48
CA PRO A 136 1.79 15.40 -8.92
C PRO A 136 1.75 14.15 -9.81
N ALA A 137 2.15 12.98 -9.28
CA ALA A 137 2.09 11.71 -10.02
C ALA A 137 0.65 11.29 -10.36
N ASN A 138 -0.35 11.83 -9.66
CA ASN A 138 -1.76 11.57 -9.91
C ASN A 138 -2.35 12.53 -10.95
N ALA A 139 -1.59 13.49 -11.49
CA ALA A 139 -2.06 14.34 -12.56
C ALA A 139 -2.16 13.50 -13.85
N ARG A 140 -3.37 13.44 -14.43
CA ARG A 140 -3.65 12.74 -15.68
C ARG A 140 -4.11 13.70 -16.77
N ASN A 141 -3.87 13.29 -18.01
CA ASN A 141 -4.49 13.93 -19.16
C ASN A 141 -6.02 13.77 -19.06
N LYS A 142 -6.74 14.87 -19.31
CA LYS A 142 -8.20 14.96 -19.16
C LYS A 142 -8.93 14.79 -20.49
N ASN A 143 -8.19 14.68 -21.59
CA ASN A 143 -8.78 14.37 -22.89
C ASN A 143 -9.27 12.93 -22.89
N VAL A 144 -10.55 12.73 -23.22
CA VAL A 144 -11.18 11.42 -23.27
C VAL A 144 -11.57 11.10 -24.71
N LEU A 145 -11.09 9.96 -25.22
CA LEU A 145 -11.54 9.40 -26.49
C LEU A 145 -12.59 8.32 -26.21
N VAL A 146 -13.80 8.53 -26.71
CA VAL A 146 -14.90 7.55 -26.57
C VAL A 146 -15.12 6.84 -27.89
N VAL A 147 -14.80 5.54 -27.93
CA VAL A 147 -14.98 4.68 -29.10
C VAL A 147 -16.19 3.78 -28.89
N GLY A 148 -17.03 3.67 -29.91
CA GLY A 148 -18.17 2.75 -29.90
C GLY A 148 -18.93 2.78 -31.22
N GLY A 149 -19.57 1.66 -31.59
CA GLY A 149 -20.36 1.54 -32.81
C GLY A 149 -21.58 2.48 -32.87
N SER A 150 -22.31 2.47 -33.99
CA SER A 150 -23.59 3.15 -34.07
C SER A 150 -24.57 2.57 -33.04
N GLY A 151 -25.39 3.42 -32.40
CA GLY A 151 -26.36 2.98 -31.38
C GLY A 151 -25.78 2.59 -30.00
N SER A 152 -24.46 2.55 -29.82
CA SER A 152 -23.80 2.21 -28.54
C SER A 152 -24.07 3.17 -27.36
N GLY A 153 -24.80 4.26 -27.60
CA GLY A 153 -25.21 5.18 -26.54
C GLY A 153 -24.13 6.17 -26.10
N LYS A 154 -23.07 6.42 -26.88
CA LYS A 154 -22.03 7.44 -26.58
C LYS A 154 -22.61 8.77 -26.10
N THR A 155 -23.63 9.28 -26.81
CA THR A 155 -24.31 10.52 -26.43
C THR A 155 -25.06 10.39 -25.10
N ARG A 156 -25.79 9.29 -24.89
CA ARG A 156 -26.62 9.07 -23.69
C ARG A 156 -25.80 8.78 -22.43
N PHE A 157 -24.73 8.01 -22.55
CA PHE A 157 -23.97 7.49 -21.41
C PHE A 157 -22.72 8.29 -21.08
N PHE A 158 -22.14 9.01 -22.04
CA PHE A 158 -20.95 9.82 -21.78
C PHE A 158 -21.21 11.32 -21.91
N ILE A 159 -21.74 11.78 -23.05
CA ILE A 159 -21.90 13.21 -23.32
C ILE A 159 -22.94 13.84 -22.39
N LYS A 160 -24.18 13.32 -22.37
CA LYS A 160 -25.28 13.89 -21.58
C LYS A 160 -24.96 13.96 -20.08
N PRO A 161 -24.46 12.89 -19.41
CA PRO A 161 -24.15 12.97 -17.98
C PRO A 161 -23.09 14.03 -17.66
N ASN A 162 -22.04 14.15 -18.48
CA ASN A 162 -21.01 15.16 -18.27
C ASN A 162 -21.52 16.59 -18.53
N LEU A 163 -22.46 16.80 -19.46
CA LEU A 163 -23.11 18.10 -19.67
C LEU A 163 -24.06 18.44 -18.52
N MET A 164 -24.83 17.46 -18.04
CA MET A 164 -25.78 17.57 -16.94
C MET A 164 -25.11 17.89 -15.60
N GLN A 165 -23.81 17.64 -15.44
CA GLN A 165 -23.06 18.09 -14.26
C GLN A 165 -22.92 19.63 -14.20
N MET A 166 -23.06 20.33 -15.33
CA MET A 166 -22.95 21.80 -15.42
C MET A 166 -21.70 22.39 -14.74
N HIS A 167 -20.62 21.61 -14.69
CA HIS A 167 -19.42 22.00 -13.97
C HIS A 167 -18.62 23.09 -14.68
N SER A 168 -18.65 23.09 -16.03
CA SER A 168 -17.79 23.95 -16.86
C SER A 168 -18.57 24.60 -18.01
N SER A 169 -17.94 25.55 -18.70
CA SER A 169 -18.43 26.01 -20.01
C SER A 169 -18.09 24.98 -21.09
N TYR A 170 -19.08 24.59 -21.89
CA TYR A 170 -18.93 23.58 -22.94
C TYR A 170 -19.19 24.17 -24.32
N VAL A 171 -18.37 23.75 -25.28
CA VAL A 171 -18.64 23.92 -26.71
C VAL A 171 -18.91 22.54 -27.28
N VAL A 172 -20.11 22.32 -27.84
CA VAL A 172 -20.56 21.01 -28.30
C VAL A 172 -20.91 21.09 -29.77
N THR A 173 -20.34 20.20 -30.57
CA THR A 173 -20.80 19.94 -31.93
C THR A 173 -22.02 19.02 -31.85
N ASP A 174 -23.21 19.52 -32.19
CA ASP A 174 -24.47 18.77 -32.13
C ASP A 174 -25.09 18.60 -33.54
N PRO A 175 -24.66 17.60 -34.34
CA PRO A 175 -25.14 17.42 -35.71
C PRO A 175 -26.64 17.14 -35.82
N LYS A 176 -27.28 16.65 -34.74
CA LYS A 176 -28.71 16.30 -34.73
C LYS A 176 -29.58 17.32 -34.01
N GLY A 177 -28.98 18.31 -33.33
CA GLY A 177 -29.71 19.30 -32.52
C GLY A 177 -30.37 18.73 -31.26
N THR A 178 -30.20 17.44 -30.95
CA THR A 178 -30.90 16.81 -29.82
C THR A 178 -30.27 17.16 -28.48
N VAL A 179 -28.96 17.39 -28.44
CA VAL A 179 -28.26 17.72 -27.20
C VAL A 179 -28.72 19.09 -26.70
N LEU A 180 -28.84 20.08 -27.59
CA LEU A 180 -29.32 21.41 -27.23
C LEU A 180 -30.76 21.38 -26.69
N VAL A 181 -31.66 20.66 -27.35
CA VAL A 181 -33.08 20.57 -26.93
C VAL A 181 -33.21 19.88 -25.57
N GLU A 182 -32.44 18.82 -25.33
CA GLU A 182 -32.55 18.01 -24.12
C GLU A 182 -31.76 18.58 -22.93
N CYS A 183 -30.61 19.23 -23.18
CA CYS A 183 -29.70 19.66 -22.13
C CYS A 183 -29.53 21.19 -22.04
N GLY A 184 -29.99 21.98 -23.03
CA GLY A 184 -29.70 23.42 -23.09
C GLY A 184 -30.51 24.29 -22.13
N LYS A 185 -31.51 23.74 -21.44
CA LYS A 185 -32.35 24.46 -20.47
C LYS A 185 -31.93 24.25 -19.00
N MET A 186 -30.92 23.41 -18.77
CA MET A 186 -30.43 23.14 -17.42
C MET A 186 -29.65 24.32 -16.87
#